data_AF-A0A2G6GA54-F1
#
_entry.id   AF-A0A2G6GA54-F1
#
_cell.length_a   1.000
_cell.length_b   1.000
_cell.length_c   1.000
_cell.angle_alpha   90.00
_cell.angle_beta   90.00
_cell.angle_gamma   90.00
#
_symmetry.space_group_name_H-M   'P 1'
#
loop_
_entity.id
_entity.type
_entity.pdbx_description
1 polymer ?
#
loop_
_entity_poly.entity_id
_entity_poly.type
_entity_poly.pdbx_seq_one_letter_code
_entity_poly.pdbx_strand_id
1 'polypeptide(L)'
;MMNNKSVTCSFQMDRDIYNQYKSIISANGENVKGNIVRYMKNVIDLKMPNSETILAIQEVQEMKKNPDAYKSYDTVDELFEDILSDEI
;
A
#
# COMPACT_ATOMS: atom_id res chain seq x y z
N MET A 1 -24.87 14.57 23.61
CA MET A 1 -25.16 14.71 22.16
C MET A 1 -24.18 13.82 21.40
N MET A 2 -24.66 12.82 20.66
CA MET A 2 -23.81 12.05 19.74
C MET A 2 -23.44 12.98 18.58
N ASN A 3 -22.15 13.18 18.36
CA ASN A 3 -21.66 13.94 17.23
C ASN A 3 -21.89 13.10 15.96
N ASN A 4 -22.84 13.49 15.10
CA ASN A 4 -23.27 12.75 13.90
C ASN A 4 -22.17 12.56 12.83
N LYS A 5 -20.92 12.97 13.13
CA LYS A 5 -19.75 12.89 12.23
C LYS A 5 -18.67 11.92 12.71
N SER A 6 -18.83 11.27 13.86
CA SER A 6 -17.85 10.32 14.40
C SER A 6 -18.34 8.89 14.29
N VAL A 7 -17.44 7.98 13.91
CA VAL A 7 -17.67 6.53 13.91
C VAL A 7 -16.79 5.86 14.96
N THR A 8 -17.28 4.76 15.55
CA THR A 8 -16.48 3.90 16.43
C THR A 8 -15.86 2.78 15.59
N CYS A 9 -14.54 2.67 15.63
CA CYS A 9 -13.82 1.57 14.99
C CYS A 9 -13.41 0.53 16.05
N SER A 10 -13.79 -0.72 15.83
CA SER A 10 -13.40 -1.86 16.67
C SER A 10 -12.84 -2.96 15.77
N PHE A 11 -11.66 -3.45 16.09
CA PHE A 11 -11.00 -4.53 15.36
C PHE A 11 -10.18 -5.38 16.33
N GLN A 12 -9.90 -6.62 15.94
CA GLN A 12 -9.05 -7.55 16.67
C GLN A 12 -7.68 -7.63 15.99
N MET A 13 -6.64 -7.86 16.78
CA MET A 13 -5.30 -8.07 16.29
C MET A 13 -4.51 -8.96 17.23
N ASP A 14 -3.44 -9.55 16.73
CA ASP A 14 -2.51 -10.31 17.54
C ASP A 14 -1.91 -9.44 18.67
N ARG A 15 -1.81 -10.03 19.86
CA ARG A 15 -1.38 -9.33 21.07
C ARG A 15 0.09 -8.93 20.99
N ASP A 16 0.94 -9.79 20.47
CA ASP A 16 2.37 -9.56 20.43
C ASP A 16 2.72 -8.52 19.37
N ILE A 17 2.05 -8.56 18.22
CA ILE A 17 2.14 -7.50 17.21
C ILE A 17 1.73 -6.14 17.79
N TYR A 18 0.59 -6.07 18.51
CA TYR A 18 0.15 -4.83 19.13
C TYR A 18 1.16 -4.30 20.16
N ASN A 19 1.70 -5.17 21.00
CA ASN A 19 2.65 -4.78 22.04
C ASN A 19 3.97 -4.27 21.45
N GLN A 20 4.50 -4.95 20.42
CA GLN A 20 5.68 -4.51 19.69
C GLN A 20 5.46 -3.14 19.05
N TYR A 21 4.36 -2.99 18.32
CA TYR A 21 3.98 -1.72 17.70
C TYR A 21 3.82 -0.60 18.75
N LYS A 22 3.10 -0.87 19.85
CA LYS A 22 2.91 0.08 20.95
C LYS A 22 4.25 0.50 21.57
N SER A 23 5.20 -0.41 21.75
CA SER A 23 6.52 -0.10 22.28
C SER A 23 7.25 0.92 21.39
N ILE A 24 7.29 0.68 20.08
CA ILE A 24 7.98 1.52 19.09
C ILE A 24 7.38 2.93 19.06
N ILE A 25 6.06 3.04 18.94
CA ILE A 25 5.43 4.37 18.85
C ILE A 25 5.55 5.16 20.16
N SER A 26 5.49 4.47 21.31
CA SER A 26 5.57 5.12 22.61
C SER A 26 6.97 5.65 22.87
N ALA A 27 8.00 4.92 22.41
CA ALA A 27 9.39 5.39 22.42
C ALA A 27 9.59 6.67 21.60
N ASN A 28 8.78 6.88 20.56
CA ASN A 28 8.79 8.08 19.71
C ASN A 28 7.82 9.18 20.20
N GLY A 29 7.23 9.06 21.40
CA GLY A 29 6.34 10.06 21.98
C GLY A 29 4.92 10.09 21.40
N GLU A 30 4.51 9.07 20.64
CA GLU A 30 3.17 8.95 20.09
C GLU A 30 2.34 7.84 20.76
N ASN A 31 1.02 7.86 20.58
CA ASN A 31 0.12 6.78 21.01
C ASN A 31 -0.50 6.05 19.81
N VAL A 32 -0.94 4.80 20.04
CA VAL A 32 -1.47 3.89 19.00
C VAL A 32 -2.60 4.56 18.21
N LYS A 33 -3.58 5.11 18.91
CA LYS A 33 -4.75 5.74 18.28
C LYS A 33 -4.33 6.90 17.37
N GLY A 34 -3.47 7.80 17.88
CA GLY A 34 -2.99 8.96 17.12
C GLY A 34 -2.24 8.54 15.86
N ASN A 35 -1.36 7.55 15.97
CA ASN A 35 -0.58 7.04 14.85
C ASN A 35 -1.47 6.39 13.78
N ILE A 36 -2.43 5.54 14.16
CA ILE A 36 -3.39 4.92 13.22
C ILE A 36 -4.21 5.99 12.48
N VAL A 37 -4.75 6.97 13.21
CA VAL A 37 -5.54 8.05 12.59
C VAL A 37 -4.67 8.90 11.66
N ARG A 38 -3.41 9.15 12.02
CA ARG A 38 -2.44 9.84 11.16
C ARG A 38 -2.17 9.05 9.88
N TYR A 39 -1.98 7.73 9.97
CA TYR A 39 -1.81 6.88 8.80
C TYR A 39 -3.03 6.94 7.87
N MET A 40 -4.25 6.84 8.40
CA MET A 40 -5.48 6.98 7.61
C MET A 40 -5.55 8.31 6.84
N LYS A 41 -5.16 9.42 7.49
CA LYS A 41 -5.09 10.74 6.82
C LYS A 41 -4.05 10.76 5.72
N ASN A 42 -2.85 10.22 5.97
CA ASN A 42 -1.81 10.17 4.95
C ASN A 42 -2.23 9.35 3.72
N VAL A 43 -2.95 8.24 3.92
CA VAL A 43 -3.51 7.45 2.80
C VAL A 43 -4.48 8.29 1.97
N ILE A 44 -5.33 9.10 2.61
CA ILE A 44 -6.29 9.97 1.93
C ILE A 44 -5.59 11.11 1.19
N ASP A 45 -4.72 11.83 1.88
CA ASP A 45 -4.12 13.09 1.43
C ASP A 45 -3.03 12.84 0.38
N LEU A 46 -2.21 11.80 0.56
CA LEU A 46 -1.09 11.48 -0.31
C LEU A 46 -1.40 10.37 -1.32
N LYS A 47 -2.63 9.85 -1.33
CA LYS A 47 -3.03 8.69 -2.13
C LYS A 47 -2.03 7.54 -1.99
N MET A 48 -1.60 7.26 -0.74
CA MET A 48 -0.54 6.30 -0.50
C MET A 48 -0.90 4.93 -1.10
N PRO A 49 -0.09 4.41 -2.04
CA PRO A 49 -0.31 3.08 -2.59
C PRO A 49 -0.12 2.00 -1.52
N ASN A 50 -0.79 0.86 -1.69
CA ASN A 50 -0.53 -0.33 -0.88
C ASN A 50 0.87 -0.90 -1.21
N SER A 51 1.34 -1.84 -0.39
CA SER A 51 2.70 -2.41 -0.56
C SER A 51 2.90 -3.04 -1.93
N GLU A 52 1.90 -3.74 -2.44
CA GLU A 52 1.94 -4.37 -3.77
C GLU A 52 2.11 -3.34 -4.89
N THR A 53 1.35 -2.24 -4.82
CA THR A 53 1.45 -1.14 -5.78
C THR A 53 2.80 -0.41 -5.66
N ILE A 54 3.36 -0.29 -4.45
CA ILE A 54 4.72 0.26 -4.25
C ILE A 54 5.75 -0.63 -4.96
N LEU A 55 5.64 -1.95 -4.81
CA LEU A 55 6.53 -2.91 -5.47
C LEU A 55 6.39 -2.85 -6.99
N ALA A 56 5.16 -2.80 -7.51
CA ALA A 56 4.92 -2.65 -8.94
C ALA A 56 5.51 -1.35 -9.50
N ILE A 57 5.40 -0.23 -8.76
CA ILE A 57 6.05 1.03 -9.15
C ILE A 57 7.57 0.88 -9.18
N GLN A 58 8.16 0.24 -8.18
CA GLN A 58 9.61 -0.01 -8.14
C GLN A 58 10.07 -0.88 -9.31
N GLU A 59 9.33 -1.93 -9.62
CA GLU A 59 9.58 -2.80 -10.77
C GLU A 59 9.56 -2.00 -12.08
N VAL A 60 8.54 -1.18 -12.31
CA VAL A 60 8.47 -0.31 -13.50
C VAL A 60 9.66 0.67 -13.58
N GLN A 61 10.15 1.19 -12.44
CA GLN A 61 11.34 2.04 -12.43
C GLN A 61 12.60 1.27 -12.80
N GLU A 62 12.73 0.01 -12.38
CA GLU A 62 13.84 -0.86 -12.79
C GLU A 62 13.73 -1.27 -14.26
N MET A 63 12.53 -1.56 -14.75
CA MET A 63 12.27 -1.79 -16.18
C MET A 63 12.72 -0.61 -17.04
N LYS A 64 12.43 0.62 -16.59
CA LYS A 64 12.86 1.83 -17.30
C LYS A 64 14.38 2.04 -17.29
N LYS A 65 15.07 1.62 -16.23
CA LYS A 65 16.54 1.72 -16.14
C LYS A 65 17.24 0.66 -16.99
N ASN A 66 16.67 -0.54 -17.08
CA ASN A 66 17.25 -1.69 -17.75
C ASN A 66 16.27 -2.27 -18.80
N PRO A 67 15.92 -1.50 -19.85
CA PRO A 67 14.85 -1.90 -20.78
C PRO A 67 15.12 -3.24 -21.49
N ASP A 68 16.38 -3.58 -21.76
CA ASP A 68 16.75 -4.83 -22.44
C ASP A 68 16.54 -6.09 -21.58
N ALA A 69 16.42 -5.93 -20.26
CA ALA A 69 16.24 -7.05 -19.33
C ALA A 69 14.77 -7.47 -19.18
N TYR A 70 13.83 -6.72 -19.74
CA TYR A 70 12.40 -6.93 -19.58
C TYR A 70 11.70 -7.03 -20.93
N LYS A 71 10.55 -7.73 -20.94
CA LYS A 71 9.74 -7.88 -22.14
C LYS A 71 9.18 -6.53 -22.57
N SER A 72 9.34 -6.21 -23.85
CA SER A 72 8.76 -5.04 -24.49
C SER A 72 8.01 -5.50 -25.73
N TYR A 73 7.09 -4.67 -26.21
CA TYR A 73 6.24 -4.98 -27.35
C TYR A 73 6.34 -3.81 -28.32
N ASP A 74 6.49 -4.11 -29.61
CA ASP A 74 6.63 -3.09 -30.65
C ASP A 74 5.25 -2.58 -31.12
N THR A 75 4.20 -3.38 -30.92
CA THR A 75 2.84 -3.06 -31.32
C THR A 75 1.84 -3.34 -30.20
N VAL A 76 0.70 -2.64 -30.28
CA VAL A 76 -0.41 -2.84 -29.34
C VAL A 76 -1.02 -4.23 -29.54
N ASP A 77 -1.14 -4.71 -30.78
CA ASP A 77 -1.73 -6.03 -31.08
C ASP A 77 -0.93 -7.17 -30.41
N GLU A 78 0.40 -7.13 -30.47
CA GLU A 78 1.29 -8.10 -29.82
C GLU A 78 1.11 -8.12 -28.29
N LEU A 79 0.96 -6.95 -27.66
CA LEU A 79 0.69 -6.83 -26.23
C LEU A 79 -0.65 -7.49 -25.86
N PHE A 80 -1.70 -7.25 -26.65
CA PHE A 80 -3.02 -7.81 -26.39
C PHE A 80 -3.06 -9.33 -26.64
N GLU A 81 -2.38 -9.82 -27.67
CA GLU A 81 -2.26 -11.27 -27.90
C GLU A 81 -1.62 -11.97 -26.70
N ASP A 82 -0.54 -11.42 -26.16
CA ASP A 82 0.17 -11.98 -25.01
C ASP A 82 -0.69 -11.99 -23.74
N ILE A 83 -1.28 -10.84 -23.37
CA ILE A 83 -2.15 -10.71 -22.17
C ILE A 83 -3.35 -11.66 -22.24
N LEU A 84 -3.96 -11.80 -23.43
CA LEU A 84 -5.17 -12.60 -23.62
C LEU A 84 -4.85 -14.09 -23.86
N SER A 85 -3.59 -14.44 -24.12
CA SER A 85 -3.15 -15.83 -24.31
C SER A 85 -2.94 -16.59 -22.99
N ASP A 86 -2.72 -15.88 -21.88
CA ASP A 86 -2.48 -16.44 -20.54
C ASP A 86 -3.77 -16.80 -19.76
N GLU A 87 -4.96 -16.76 -20.39
CA GLU A 87 -6.26 -17.12 -19.80
C GLU A 87 -6.81 -18.52 -20.19
N ILE A 88 -5.96 -19.51 -20.52
CA ILE A 88 -6.38 -20.91 -20.72
C ILE A 88 -5.61 -21.89 -19.83
#